data_AF-A0A7C5I1J1-F1
#
_entry.id   AF-A0A7C5I1J1-F1
#
_cell.length_a   1.000
_cell.length_b   1.000
_cell.length_c   1.000
_cell.angle_alpha   90.00
_cell.angle_beta   90.00
_cell.angle_gamma   90.00
#
_symmetry.space_group_name_H-M   'P 1'
#
loop_
_entity.id
_entity.type
_entity.pdbx_description
1 polymer ?
#
loop_
_entity_poly.entity_id
_entity_poly.type
_entity_poly.pdbx_seq_one_letter_code
_entity_poly.pdbx_strand_id
1 'polypeptide(L)'
;MAENIPMPEGPKRKASKKELSEILELKERINKLESQLKKEGRPEKKEEMVKQEIKTYLKELQQTPAFASPVADRDEAKEVGKLEPDQQVGALISLVFEKGLPEAISVAKNLDNPAILDEFHDTLVDHYYKTLIEKGVL
;
A
#
# COMPACT_ATOMS: atom_id res chain seq x y z
N MET A 1 31.43 48.46 29.81
CA MET A 1 31.28 48.46 28.34
C MET A 1 32.28 47.46 27.79
N ALA A 2 31.83 46.60 26.88
CA ALA A 2 32.30 45.24 26.66
C ALA A 2 33.76 45.08 26.19
N GLU A 3 34.43 44.07 26.76
CA GLU A 3 35.70 43.51 26.30
C GLU A 3 35.56 42.92 24.89
N ASN A 4 36.42 43.36 23.98
CA ASN A 4 36.51 42.87 22.62
C ASN A 4 37.46 41.64 22.60
N ILE A 5 36.90 40.44 22.76
CA ILE A 5 37.65 39.17 22.76
C ILE A 5 37.97 38.78 21.29
N PRO A 6 39.25 38.51 20.94
CA PRO A 6 39.62 38.05 19.60
C PRO A 6 39.17 36.60 19.38
N MET A 7 38.59 36.32 18.20
CA MET A 7 38.26 34.96 17.78
C MET A 7 39.53 34.10 17.62
N PRO A 8 39.58 32.90 18.21
CA PRO A 8 40.68 31.97 17.95
C PRO A 8 40.46 31.29 16.59
N GLU A 9 41.34 31.59 15.64
CA GLU A 9 41.51 30.77 14.44
C GLU A 9 41.87 29.34 14.87
N GLY A 10 40.96 28.40 14.60
CA GLY A 10 41.16 26.99 14.88
C GLY A 10 42.40 26.45 14.15
N PRO A 11 43.23 25.63 14.81
CA PRO A 11 44.46 25.14 14.20
C PRO A 11 44.11 24.21 13.05
N LYS A 12 44.52 24.57 11.82
CA LYS A 12 44.64 23.64 10.69
C LYS A 12 45.69 22.58 11.04
N ARG A 13 45.30 21.57 11.81
CA ARG A 13 46.13 20.39 12.10
C ARG A 13 46.42 19.70 10.78
N LYS A 14 47.66 19.84 10.29
CA LYS A 14 48.19 19.04 9.19
C LYS A 14 48.18 17.59 9.67
N ALA A 15 47.27 16.78 9.14
CA ALA A 15 47.21 15.36 9.44
C ALA A 15 48.60 14.75 9.20
N SER A 16 49.16 14.13 10.23
CA SER A 16 50.47 13.51 10.18
C SER A 16 50.45 12.38 9.15
N LYS A 17 51.57 12.13 8.44
CA LYS A 17 51.68 11.07 7.43
C LYS A 17 51.20 9.70 7.94
N LYS A 18 51.34 9.46 9.26
CA LYS A 18 50.88 8.29 9.99
C LYS A 18 49.35 8.22 10.16
N GLU A 19 48.70 9.37 10.38
CA GLU A 19 47.23 9.47 10.45
C GLU A 19 46.62 9.28 9.05
N LEU A 20 47.28 9.76 7.99
CA LEU A 20 46.85 9.54 6.61
C LEU A 20 46.94 8.06 6.20
N SER A 21 48.01 7.34 6.61
CA SER A 21 48.10 5.89 6.36
C SER A 21 47.03 5.11 7.12
N GLU A 22 46.76 5.48 8.37
CA GLU A 22 45.73 4.83 9.18
C GLU A 22 44.31 5.07 8.62
N ILE A 23 44.02 6.28 8.13
CA ILE A 23 42.76 6.59 7.44
C ILE A 23 42.61 5.77 6.14
N LEU A 24 43.70 5.56 5.39
CA LEU A 24 43.68 4.74 4.18
C LEU A 24 43.39 3.26 4.50
N GLU A 25 44.06 2.70 5.51
CA GLU A 25 43.81 1.32 5.97
C GLU A 25 42.38 1.14 6.50
N LEU A 26 41.86 2.12 7.24
CA LEU A 26 40.48 2.11 7.73
C LEU A 26 39.47 2.20 6.58
N LYS A 27 39.74 3.03 5.56
CA LYS A 27 38.88 3.11 4.35
C LYS A 27 38.87 1.80 3.57
N GLU A 28 40.01 1.14 3.41
CA GLU A 28 40.08 -0.16 2.73
C GLU A 28 39.32 -1.24 3.50
N ARG A 29 39.42 -1.23 4.83
CA ARG A 29 38.68 -2.14 5.71
C ARG A 29 37.18 -1.90 5.67
N ILE A 30 36.73 -0.65 5.63
CA ILE A 30 35.32 -0.28 5.44
C ILE A 30 34.82 -0.77 4.08
N ASN A 31 35.56 -0.53 2.99
CA ASN A 31 35.15 -0.98 1.66
C ASN A 31 35.04 -2.51 1.57
N LYS A 32 35.96 -3.23 2.22
CA LYS A 32 35.92 -4.70 2.31
C LYS A 32 34.71 -5.19 3.10
N LEU A 33 34.37 -4.54 4.21
CA LEU A 33 33.18 -4.84 5.02
C LEU A 33 31.89 -4.52 4.25
N GLU A 34 31.82 -3.39 3.54
CA GLU A 34 30.68 -3.01 2.70
C GLU A 34 30.47 -3.97 1.54
N SER A 35 31.56 -4.42 0.90
CA SER A 35 31.50 -5.42 -0.19
C SER A 35 31.06 -6.80 0.32
N GLN A 36 31.44 -7.17 1.54
CA GLN A 36 30.94 -8.38 2.21
C GLN A 36 29.46 -8.25 2.59
N LEU A 37 29.04 -7.12 3.18
CA LEU A 37 27.62 -6.85 3.46
C LEU A 37 26.76 -6.81 2.19
N LYS A 38 27.28 -6.32 1.06
CA LYS A 38 26.58 -6.29 -0.22
C LYS A 38 26.48 -7.67 -0.87
N LYS A 39 27.40 -8.60 -0.55
CA LYS A 39 27.35 -10.01 -0.96
C LYS A 39 26.48 -10.86 -0.02
N GLU A 40 26.40 -10.52 1.26
CA GLU A 40 25.54 -11.19 2.25
C GLU A 40 24.11 -10.63 2.28
N GLY A 41 23.92 -9.38 1.85
CA GLY A 41 22.63 -8.80 1.50
C GLY A 41 22.14 -9.47 0.23
N ARG A 42 21.46 -10.61 0.39
CA ARG A 42 20.66 -11.33 -0.60
C ARG A 42 19.38 -10.53 -0.92
N PRO A 43 19.29 -9.71 -1.98
CA PRO A 43 18.00 -9.22 -2.46
C PRO A 43 17.21 -10.35 -3.12
N GLU A 44 17.87 -11.23 -3.89
CA GLU A 44 17.20 -12.30 -4.65
C GLU A 44 16.50 -13.31 -3.75
N LYS A 45 17.14 -13.77 -2.67
CA LYS A 45 16.49 -14.75 -1.79
C LYS A 45 15.31 -14.17 -1.02
N LYS A 46 15.31 -12.87 -0.70
CA LYS A 46 14.18 -12.24 -0.02
C LYS A 46 13.00 -12.08 -0.97
N GLU A 47 13.24 -11.68 -2.22
CA GLU A 47 12.17 -11.61 -3.24
C GLU A 47 11.63 -12.99 -3.59
N GLU A 48 12.47 -14.01 -3.70
CA GLU A 48 12.03 -15.39 -3.93
C GLU A 48 11.25 -15.93 -2.72
N MET A 49 11.71 -15.69 -1.50
CA MET A 49 10.99 -16.09 -0.28
C MET A 49 9.63 -15.38 -0.20
N VAL A 50 9.55 -14.08 -0.50
CA VAL A 50 8.29 -13.33 -0.52
C VAL A 50 7.36 -13.84 -1.61
N LYS A 51 7.86 -14.11 -2.82
CA LYS A 51 7.05 -14.68 -3.91
C LYS A 51 6.55 -16.09 -3.56
N GLN A 52 7.37 -16.91 -2.91
CA GLN A 52 6.97 -18.24 -2.47
C GLN A 52 5.93 -18.16 -1.34
N GLU A 53 6.08 -17.25 -0.38
CA GLU A 53 5.11 -17.03 0.70
C GLU A 53 3.75 -16.59 0.13
N ILE A 54 3.74 -15.60 -0.77
CA ILE A 54 2.51 -15.12 -1.44
C ILE A 54 1.86 -16.25 -2.24
N LYS A 55 2.64 -17.03 -2.98
CA LYS A 55 2.12 -18.15 -3.77
C LYS A 55 1.57 -19.27 -2.89
N THR A 56 2.16 -19.48 -1.71
CA THR A 56 1.72 -20.48 -0.73
C THR A 56 0.43 -20.02 -0.06
N TYR A 57 0.36 -18.76 0.37
CA TYR A 57 -0.85 -18.14 0.93
C TYR A 57 -2.04 -18.17 -0.06
N LEU A 58 -1.81 -17.84 -1.33
CA LEU A 58 -2.83 -17.94 -2.38
C LEU A 58 -3.28 -19.39 -2.62
N LYS A 59 -2.37 -20.36 -2.50
CA LYS A 59 -2.70 -21.78 -2.65
C LYS A 59 -3.45 -22.32 -1.44
N GLU A 60 -3.13 -21.88 -0.23
CA GLU A 60 -3.86 -22.21 1.00
C GLU A 60 -5.28 -21.64 0.99
N LEU A 61 -5.46 -20.40 0.50
CA LEU A 61 -6.78 -19.83 0.24
C LEU A 61 -7.62 -20.64 -0.75
N GLN A 62 -6.98 -21.31 -1.72
CA GLN A 62 -7.65 -22.20 -2.68
C GLN A 62 -7.87 -23.63 -2.16
N GLN A 63 -7.23 -24.02 -1.06
CA GLN A 63 -7.31 -25.37 -0.48
C GLN A 63 -8.24 -25.50 0.71
N THR A 64 -8.86 -24.41 1.18
CA THR A 64 -10.04 -24.54 2.05
C THR A 64 -11.12 -25.31 1.29
N PRO A 65 -11.61 -26.45 1.80
CA PRO A 65 -12.65 -27.20 1.12
C PRO A 65 -13.87 -26.29 0.99
N ALA A 66 -14.30 -26.07 -0.25
CA ALA A 66 -15.51 -25.36 -0.60
C ALA A 66 -16.73 -26.11 -0.05
N PHE A 67 -17.00 -25.92 1.24
CA PHE A 67 -18.27 -26.23 1.89
C PHE A 67 -19.14 -24.98 2.02
N ALA A 68 -18.81 -23.90 1.32
CA ALA A 68 -19.81 -22.96 0.89
C ALA A 68 -20.26 -23.43 -0.50
N SER A 69 -21.53 -23.81 -0.62
CA SER A 69 -22.22 -23.89 -1.91
C SER A 69 -21.76 -22.72 -2.79
N PRO A 70 -21.58 -22.89 -4.11
CA PRO A 70 -21.53 -21.71 -4.97
C PRO A 70 -22.81 -20.95 -4.63
N VAL A 71 -22.67 -19.77 -4.03
CA VAL A 71 -23.77 -18.82 -3.95
C VAL A 71 -23.92 -18.45 -5.40
N ALA A 72 -24.74 -19.25 -6.09
CA ALA A 72 -25.02 -19.16 -7.50
C ALA A 72 -25.17 -17.68 -7.80
N ASP A 73 -24.37 -17.18 -8.75
CA ASP A 73 -24.45 -15.86 -9.37
C ASP A 73 -25.77 -15.18 -9.02
N ARG A 74 -25.82 -14.59 -7.82
CA ARG A 74 -26.99 -13.87 -7.39
C ARG A 74 -26.77 -12.57 -8.11
N ASP A 75 -27.47 -12.46 -9.23
CA ASP A 75 -27.33 -11.37 -10.17
C ASP A 75 -27.76 -10.10 -9.42
N GLU A 76 -26.80 -9.51 -8.70
CA GLU A 76 -27.01 -8.40 -7.76
C GLU A 76 -27.63 -7.23 -8.50
N ALA A 77 -27.27 -7.06 -9.78
CA ALA A 77 -27.91 -6.11 -10.67
C ALA A 77 -29.41 -6.37 -10.87
N LYS A 78 -29.83 -7.64 -10.96
CA LYS A 78 -31.26 -8.00 -11.07
C LYS A 78 -32.01 -7.92 -9.76
N GLU A 79 -31.36 -8.14 -8.61
CA GLU A 79 -32.01 -7.94 -7.31
C GLU A 79 -32.13 -6.45 -6.99
N VAL A 80 -31.09 -5.67 -7.24
CA VAL A 80 -31.10 -4.20 -7.07
C VAL A 80 -32.06 -3.55 -8.06
N GLY A 81 -32.06 -3.95 -9.33
CA GLY A 81 -32.97 -3.40 -10.36
C GLY A 81 -34.47 -3.63 -10.10
N LYS A 82 -34.85 -4.51 -9.16
CA LYS A 82 -36.24 -4.72 -8.72
C LYS A 82 -36.69 -3.76 -7.60
N LEU A 83 -35.75 -3.04 -7.00
CA LEU A 83 -36.00 -2.09 -5.92
C LEU A 83 -36.41 -0.73 -6.47
N GLU A 84 -37.09 0.06 -5.64
CA GLU A 84 -37.36 1.48 -5.91
C GLU A 84 -36.05 2.27 -6.05
N PRO A 85 -36.01 3.36 -6.84
CA PRO A 85 -34.79 4.12 -7.14
C PRO A 85 -33.98 4.52 -5.89
N ASP A 86 -34.63 5.06 -4.84
CA ASP A 86 -33.97 5.39 -3.58
C ASP A 86 -33.31 4.17 -2.88
N GLN A 87 -33.93 2.99 -3.03
CA GLN A 87 -33.42 1.76 -2.45
C GLN A 87 -32.30 1.14 -3.29
N GLN A 88 -32.24 1.45 -4.58
CA GLN A 88 -31.15 1.01 -5.45
C GLN A 88 -29.82 1.62 -5.03
N VAL A 89 -29.81 2.93 -4.75
CA VAL A 89 -28.62 3.64 -4.28
C VAL A 89 -28.15 3.11 -2.93
N GLY A 90 -29.07 2.90 -1.98
CA GLY A 90 -28.75 2.32 -0.68
C GLY A 90 -28.18 0.90 -0.76
N ALA A 91 -28.69 0.08 -1.68
CA ALA A 91 -28.17 -1.26 -1.92
C ALA A 91 -26.76 -1.21 -2.54
N LEU A 92 -26.51 -0.30 -3.49
CA LEU A 92 -25.18 -0.11 -4.09
C LEU A 92 -24.15 0.36 -3.05
N ILE A 93 -24.52 1.27 -2.14
CA ILE A 93 -23.64 1.71 -1.05
C ILE A 93 -23.33 0.55 -0.10
N SER A 94 -24.33 -0.26 0.24
CA SER A 94 -24.10 -1.46 1.06
C SER A 94 -23.11 -2.40 0.39
N LEU A 95 -23.25 -2.60 -0.93
CA LEU A 95 -22.35 -3.40 -1.74
C LEU A 95 -20.92 -2.86 -1.76
N VAL A 96 -20.72 -1.53 -1.75
CA VAL A 96 -19.39 -0.92 -1.61
C VAL A 96 -18.73 -1.32 -0.29
N PHE A 97 -19.49 -1.39 0.81
CA PHE A 97 -18.94 -1.77 2.11
C PHE A 97 -18.74 -3.27 2.29
N GLU A 98 -19.51 -4.10 1.57
CA GLU A 98 -19.39 -5.56 1.64
C GLU A 98 -18.32 -6.11 0.71
N LYS A 99 -18.30 -5.66 -0.56
CA LYS A 99 -17.44 -6.20 -1.61
C LYS A 99 -16.40 -5.22 -2.14
N GLY A 100 -16.59 -3.93 -1.88
CA GLY A 100 -15.71 -2.87 -2.35
C GLY A 100 -16.30 -2.08 -3.52
N LEU A 101 -15.68 -0.92 -3.76
CA LEU A 101 -16.07 0.02 -4.80
C LEU A 101 -16.10 -0.56 -6.23
N PRO A 102 -15.12 -1.36 -6.70
CA PRO A 102 -15.13 -1.83 -8.10
C PRO A 102 -16.30 -2.77 -8.40
N GLU A 103 -16.67 -3.62 -7.45
CA GLU A 103 -17.79 -4.56 -7.60
C GLU A 103 -19.13 -3.81 -7.67
N ALA A 104 -19.30 -2.82 -6.78
CA ALA A 104 -20.51 -1.98 -6.77
C ALA A 104 -20.66 -1.14 -8.04
N ILE A 105 -19.56 -0.61 -8.60
CA ILE A 105 -19.57 0.09 -9.88
C ILE A 105 -19.96 -0.85 -11.02
N SER A 106 -19.49 -2.11 -10.99
CA SER A 106 -19.87 -3.12 -11.99
C SER A 106 -21.38 -3.38 -11.96
N VAL A 107 -21.95 -3.55 -10.76
CA VAL A 107 -23.39 -3.74 -10.56
C VAL A 107 -24.20 -2.51 -10.97
N ALA A 108 -23.75 -1.30 -10.62
CA ALA A 108 -24.40 -0.06 -11.01
C ALA A 108 -24.42 0.13 -12.54
N LYS A 109 -23.34 -0.25 -13.24
CA LYS A 109 -23.28 -0.24 -14.72
C LYS A 109 -24.24 -1.25 -15.34
N ASN A 110 -24.39 -2.42 -14.74
CA ASN A 110 -25.30 -3.47 -15.20
C ASN A 110 -26.78 -3.14 -14.98
N LEU A 111 -27.11 -2.11 -14.17
CA LEU A 111 -28.48 -1.62 -14.02
C LEU A 111 -28.98 -0.82 -15.24
N ASP A 112 -28.09 -0.39 -16.14
CA ASP A 112 -28.40 0.45 -17.32
C ASP A 112 -29.22 1.72 -17.00
N ASN A 113 -29.13 2.22 -15.77
CA ASN A 113 -29.85 3.42 -15.30
C ASN A 113 -28.86 4.55 -14.95
N PRO A 114 -28.66 5.54 -15.84
CA PRO A 114 -27.69 6.61 -15.62
C PRO A 114 -28.06 7.54 -14.46
N ALA A 115 -29.35 7.70 -14.14
CA ALA A 115 -29.77 8.54 -13.02
C ALA A 115 -29.32 7.96 -11.67
N ILE A 116 -29.44 6.64 -11.53
CA ILE A 116 -29.03 5.91 -10.31
C ILE A 116 -27.51 5.89 -10.17
N LEU A 117 -26.79 5.80 -11.29
CA LEU A 117 -25.33 5.86 -11.28
C LEU A 117 -24.83 7.24 -10.82
N ASP A 118 -25.49 8.32 -11.26
CA ASP A 118 -25.17 9.70 -10.87
C ASP A 118 -25.46 9.93 -9.38
N GLU A 119 -26.66 9.55 -8.93
CA GLU A 119 -27.05 9.67 -7.51
C GLU A 119 -26.18 8.80 -6.59
N PHE A 120 -25.77 7.62 -7.06
CA PHE A 120 -24.80 6.79 -6.36
C PHE A 120 -23.43 7.47 -6.25
N HIS A 121 -22.95 8.07 -7.34
CA HIS A 121 -21.69 8.81 -7.33
C HIS A 121 -21.75 10.00 -6.36
N ASP A 122 -22.80 10.82 -6.44
CA ASP A 122 -23.01 11.98 -5.57
C ASP A 122 -23.08 11.55 -4.11
N THR A 123 -23.83 10.49 -3.80
CA THR A 123 -23.94 9.99 -2.43
C THR A 123 -22.59 9.46 -1.92
N LEU A 124 -21.82 8.78 -2.75
CA LEU A 124 -20.48 8.30 -2.36
C LEU A 124 -19.53 9.46 -2.07
N VAL A 125 -19.53 10.49 -2.91
CA VAL A 125 -18.62 11.64 -2.77
C VAL A 125 -19.03 12.53 -1.60
N ASP A 126 -20.32 12.82 -1.45
CA ASP A 126 -20.80 13.77 -0.45
C ASP A 126 -20.87 13.15 0.95
N HIS A 127 -21.35 11.91 1.05
CA HIS A 127 -21.64 11.28 2.35
C HIS A 127 -20.60 10.25 2.78
N TYR A 128 -20.04 9.49 1.84
CA TYR A 128 -19.22 8.32 2.19
C TYR A 128 -17.73 8.48 1.88
N TYR A 129 -17.29 9.55 1.23
CA TYR A 129 -15.89 9.74 0.84
C TYR A 129 -14.91 9.59 2.00
N LYS A 130 -15.21 10.24 3.13
CA LYS A 130 -14.40 10.12 4.35
C LYS A 130 -14.41 8.70 4.91
N THR A 131 -15.58 8.09 4.97
CA THR A 131 -15.75 6.72 5.48
C THR A 131 -15.05 5.68 4.60
N LEU A 132 -15.00 5.88 3.29
CA LEU A 132 -14.31 5.01 2.34
C LEU A 132 -12.78 5.08 2.54
N ILE A 133 -12.25 6.28 2.77
CA ILE A 133 -10.83 6.48 3.10
C ILE A 133 -10.50 5.85 4.46
N GLU A 134 -11.33 6.09 5.48
CA GLU A 134 -11.10 5.54 6.83
C GLU A 134 -11.17 4.00 6.85
N LYS A 135 -12.03 3.40 6.02
CA LYS A 135 -12.13 1.95 5.89
C LYS A 135 -11.09 1.34 4.94
N GLY A 136 -10.27 2.14 4.26
CA GLY A 136 -9.28 1.67 3.28
C GLY A 136 -9.90 0.97 2.06
N VAL A 137 -11.14 1.36 1.71
CA VAL A 137 -11.84 0.87 0.51
C VAL A 137 -11.40 1.67 -0.73
N LEU A 138 -10.87 2.89 -0.51
CA LEU A 138 -10.21 3.76 -1.50
C LEU A 138 -8.70 3.83 -1.21
#